data_AF-U3GZN0-F1
#
_entry.id   AF-U3GZN0-F1
#
_cell.length_a   1.000
_cell.length_b   1.000
_cell.length_c   1.000
_cell.angle_alpha   90.00
_cell.angle_beta   90.00
_cell.angle_gamma   90.00
#
_symmetry.space_group_name_H-M   'P 1'
#
loop_
_entity.id
_entity.type
_entity.pdbx_description
1 polymer ?
#
loop_
_entity_poly.entity_id
_entity_poly.type
_entity_poly.pdbx_seq_one_letter_code
_entity_poly.pdbx_strand_id
1 'polypeptide(L)'
;MRKYLSLIVLLFIMLPSFSYSNYPTPDYKYYIVKEPMVVKNLELPVGTRIVYFNTSLFGDRESSRPLREKNIYQIFFPDDNPLIWGGVSVTLIERFFNRDMKGFTVYPELGNSLESDENKRKLMKKK
;
A
#
# COMPACT_ATOMS: atom_id res chain seq x y z
N MET A 1 40.33 -34.59 -10.13
CA MET A 1 38.94 -34.06 -10.22
C MET A 1 38.20 -33.92 -8.89
N ARG A 2 38.60 -34.60 -7.80
CA ARG A 2 37.88 -34.60 -6.51
C ARG A 2 38.11 -33.35 -5.61
N LYS A 3 39.18 -32.58 -5.84
CA LYS A 3 39.53 -31.39 -5.02
C LYS A 3 38.75 -30.13 -5.39
N TYR A 4 38.34 -29.98 -6.65
CA TYR A 4 37.51 -28.85 -7.10
C TYR A 4 36.02 -29.06 -6.83
N LEU A 5 35.59 -30.32 -6.68
CA LEU A 5 34.21 -30.66 -6.32
C LEU A 5 33.85 -30.13 -4.92
N SER A 6 34.80 -30.17 -3.98
CA SER A 6 34.63 -29.60 -2.63
C SER A 6 34.49 -28.08 -2.64
N LEU A 7 35.12 -27.39 -3.59
CA LEU A 7 35.08 -25.93 -3.70
C LEU A 7 33.75 -25.43 -4.29
N ILE A 8 33.19 -26.21 -5.23
CA ILE A 8 31.88 -25.93 -5.85
C ILE A 8 30.74 -26.13 -4.85
N VAL A 9 30.82 -27.18 -4.01
CA VAL A 9 29.82 -27.42 -2.96
C VAL A 9 29.84 -26.31 -1.91
N LEU A 10 31.02 -25.78 -1.56
CA LEU A 10 31.14 -24.70 -0.58
C LEU A 10 30.57 -23.37 -1.09
N LEU A 11 30.63 -23.12 -2.40
CA LEU A 11 30.07 -21.93 -3.04
C LEU A 11 28.53 -21.90 -2.99
N PHE A 12 27.88 -23.06 -2.95
CA PHE A 12 26.42 -23.17 -2.88
C PHE A 12 25.86 -22.97 -1.46
N ILE A 13 26.67 -23.18 -0.41
CA ILE A 13 26.23 -23.04 0.99
C ILE A 13 26.28 -21.57 1.45
N MET A 14 27.05 -20.72 0.75
CA MET A 14 27.27 -19.31 1.09
C MET A 14 26.46 -18.33 0.25
N LEU A 15 25.55 -18.78 -0.60
CA LEU A 15 24.54 -17.89 -1.18
C LEU A 15 23.50 -17.65 -0.08
N PRO A 16 23.49 -16.50 0.63
CA PRO A 16 22.33 -16.18 1.43
C PRO A 16 21.15 -16.22 0.47
N SER A 17 20.09 -16.91 0.86
CA SER A 17 18.80 -16.79 0.19
C SER A 17 18.50 -15.29 0.15
N PHE A 18 18.73 -14.65 -1.01
CA PHE A 18 18.36 -13.26 -1.24
C PHE A 18 16.83 -13.25 -1.26
N SER A 19 16.24 -13.31 -0.07
CA SER A 19 14.86 -12.99 0.15
C SER A 19 14.77 -11.48 0.01
N TYR A 20 14.06 -11.03 -1.02
CA TYR A 20 13.73 -9.62 -1.25
C TYR A 20 12.96 -9.00 -0.06
N SER A 21 12.60 -9.82 0.94
CA SER A 21 11.93 -9.49 2.20
C SER A 21 12.79 -8.78 3.26
N ASN A 22 14.11 -8.59 3.05
CA ASN A 22 14.99 -7.94 4.05
C ASN A 22 14.90 -6.40 4.09
N TYR A 23 14.00 -5.77 3.31
CA TYR A 23 13.69 -4.37 3.54
C TYR A 23 12.92 -4.25 4.85
N PRO A 24 13.42 -3.51 5.86
CA PRO A 24 12.65 -3.28 7.07
C PRO A 24 11.33 -2.63 6.66
N THR A 25 10.21 -3.32 6.95
CA THR A 25 8.89 -2.73 6.78
C THR A 25 8.87 -1.44 7.58
N PRO A 26 8.69 -0.27 6.95
CA PRO A 26 8.85 0.97 7.66
C PRO A 26 7.83 1.06 8.80
N ASP A 27 8.28 1.50 9.96
CA ASP A 27 7.42 1.67 11.14
C ASP A 27 6.61 2.98 11.02
N TYR A 28 5.58 2.96 10.18
CA TYR A 28 4.77 4.15 9.95
C TYR A 28 3.67 4.28 10.99
N LYS A 29 3.49 5.50 11.51
CA LYS A 29 2.28 5.82 12.29
C LYS A 29 1.06 5.83 11.39
N TYR A 30 -0.07 5.47 11.95
CA TYR A 30 -1.35 5.51 11.28
C TYR A 30 -2.44 6.13 12.18
N TYR A 31 -3.54 6.55 11.57
CA TYR A 31 -4.74 7.01 12.25
C TYR A 31 -5.95 6.28 11.65
N ILE A 32 -6.84 5.79 12.51
CA ILE A 32 -8.14 5.27 12.09
C ILE A 32 -9.17 6.40 12.19
N VAL A 33 -9.86 6.67 11.10
CA VAL A 33 -10.93 7.67 11.06
C VAL A 33 -12.09 7.20 11.94
N LYS A 34 -12.40 7.98 12.98
CA LYS A 34 -13.46 7.69 13.96
C LYS A 34 -14.79 8.35 13.61
N GLU A 35 -14.74 9.46 12.90
CA GLU A 35 -15.87 10.25 12.43
C GLU A 35 -15.59 10.67 10.98
N PRO A 36 -16.60 10.74 10.09
CA PRO A 36 -16.40 11.14 8.71
C PRO A 36 -15.68 12.48 8.61
N MET A 37 -14.62 12.56 7.81
CA MET A 37 -13.82 13.78 7.70
C MET A 37 -13.29 13.98 6.28
N VAL A 38 -13.01 15.24 5.93
CA VAL A 38 -12.44 15.59 4.63
C VAL A 38 -10.93 15.73 4.75
N VAL A 39 -10.20 15.03 3.89
CA VAL A 39 -8.73 15.12 3.79
C VAL A 39 -8.37 15.27 2.33
N LYS A 40 -7.57 16.28 1.95
CA LYS A 40 -7.17 16.49 0.54
C LYS A 40 -8.36 16.53 -0.44
N ASN A 41 -9.48 17.14 -0.04
CA ASN A 41 -10.75 17.17 -0.78
C ASN A 41 -11.39 15.80 -1.03
N LEU A 42 -11.05 14.82 -0.18
CA LEU A 42 -11.60 13.48 -0.21
C LEU A 42 -12.39 13.24 1.07
N GLU A 43 -13.64 12.84 0.94
CA GLU A 43 -14.45 12.39 2.06
C GLU A 43 -13.99 11.00 2.49
N LEU A 44 -13.51 10.90 3.73
CA LEU A 44 -13.04 9.66 4.32
C LEU A 44 -14.11 9.11 5.27
N PRO A 45 -14.66 7.92 5.01
CA PRO A 45 -15.60 7.29 5.93
C PRO A 45 -14.90 6.79 7.21
N VAL A 46 -15.69 6.50 8.22
CA VAL A 46 -15.24 5.81 9.45
C VAL A 46 -14.57 4.49 9.09
N GLY A 47 -13.50 4.14 9.80
CA GLY A 47 -12.72 2.92 9.55
C GLY A 47 -11.59 3.10 8.53
N THR A 48 -11.58 4.20 7.77
CA THR A 48 -10.45 4.54 6.88
C THR A 48 -9.14 4.62 7.66
N ARG A 49 -8.10 3.93 7.20
CA ARG A 49 -6.76 3.97 7.80
C ARG A 49 -5.87 4.91 7.00
N ILE A 50 -5.37 5.95 7.65
CA ILE A 50 -4.42 6.91 7.08
C ILE A 50 -3.03 6.60 7.62
N VAL A 51 -2.09 6.26 6.74
CA VAL A 51 -0.69 5.99 7.09
C VAL A 51 0.15 7.22 6.76
N TYR A 52 1.07 7.59 7.68
CA TYR A 52 1.90 8.78 7.54
C TYR A 52 3.39 8.43 7.39
N PHE A 53 4.03 9.05 6.40
CA PHE A 53 5.46 8.91 6.15
C PHE A 53 6.27 9.50 7.31
N ASN A 54 7.25 8.74 7.80
CA ASN A 54 8.34 9.23 8.67
C ASN A 54 7.87 9.99 9.93
N THR A 55 7.06 9.34 10.78
CA THR A 55 6.42 9.99 11.94
C THR A 55 6.75 9.42 13.32
N SER A 56 7.71 8.49 13.47
CA SER A 56 8.58 8.27 14.67
C SER A 56 9.18 6.86 14.66
N LEU A 57 10.37 6.68 15.25
CA LEU A 57 11.00 5.38 15.58
C LEU A 57 10.56 4.84 16.97
N PHE A 58 9.73 5.58 17.70
CA PHE A 58 9.32 5.29 19.08
C PHE A 58 7.87 5.70 19.38
N GLY A 59 7.19 4.93 20.24
CA GLY A 59 5.82 5.17 20.70
C GLY A 59 4.75 4.41 19.90
N ASP A 60 3.49 4.54 20.31
CA ASP A 60 2.38 3.81 19.68
C ASP A 60 2.26 4.13 18.19
N ARG A 61 1.99 3.08 17.40
CA ARG A 61 1.78 3.17 15.95
C ARG A 61 0.49 3.92 15.61
N GLU A 62 -0.56 3.64 16.36
CA GLU A 62 -1.82 4.34 16.21
C GLU A 62 -1.74 5.71 16.87
N SER A 63 -1.99 6.75 16.08
CA SER A 63 -2.13 8.11 16.57
C SER A 63 -3.54 8.31 17.12
N SER A 64 -3.67 9.00 18.25
CA SER A 64 -4.99 9.35 18.81
C SER A 64 -5.76 10.37 17.97
N ARG A 65 -5.08 11.11 17.09
CA ARG A 65 -5.60 12.17 16.22
C ARG A 65 -4.95 12.15 14.83
N PRO A 66 -5.58 12.69 13.78
CA PRO A 66 -4.97 12.77 12.47
C PRO A 66 -3.72 13.65 12.51
N LEU A 67 -2.67 13.23 11.81
CA LEU A 67 -1.43 13.99 11.64
C LEU A 67 -1.54 14.91 10.41
N ARG A 68 -0.50 15.73 10.20
CA ARG A 68 -0.45 16.70 9.10
C ARG A 68 -0.64 16.00 7.75
N GLU A 69 -1.60 16.47 6.94
CA GLU A 69 -1.92 15.84 5.65
C GLU A 69 -0.74 15.76 4.68
N LYS A 70 0.20 16.71 4.76
CA LYS A 70 1.43 16.70 3.93
C LYS A 70 2.30 15.47 4.16
N ASN A 71 2.08 14.72 5.25
CA ASN A 71 2.79 13.50 5.57
C ASN A 71 2.02 12.24 5.16
N ILE A 72 0.81 12.35 4.58
CA ILE A 72 0.04 11.16 4.17
C ILE A 72 0.83 10.37 3.13
N TYR A 73 1.06 9.11 3.46
CA TYR A 73 1.72 8.14 2.63
C TYR A 73 0.71 7.23 1.93
N GLN A 74 -0.21 6.64 2.70
CA GLN A 74 -1.26 5.77 2.18
C GLN A 74 -2.60 6.08 2.85
N ILE A 75 -3.69 5.84 2.12
CA ILE A 75 -5.06 5.85 2.62
C ILE A 75 -5.69 4.52 2.22
N PHE A 76 -6.07 3.71 3.21
CA PHE A 76 -6.80 2.48 3.00
C PHE A 76 -8.27 2.71 3.34
N PHE A 77 -9.14 2.48 2.37
CA PHE A 77 -10.59 2.51 2.57
C PHE A 77 -11.06 1.17 3.14
N PRO A 78 -12.10 1.17 3.99
CA PRO A 78 -12.66 -0.06 4.51
C PRO A 78 -13.43 -0.81 3.41
N ASP A 79 -13.40 -2.15 3.45
CA ASP A 79 -13.96 -3.00 2.39
C ASP A 79 -15.49 -2.85 2.25
N ASP A 80 -16.18 -2.54 3.34
CA ASP A 80 -17.63 -2.33 3.37
C ASP A 80 -18.05 -0.92 2.91
N ASN A 81 -17.11 0.02 2.82
CA ASN A 81 -17.36 1.38 2.37
C ASN A 81 -16.17 1.93 1.56
N PRO A 82 -15.91 1.36 0.36
CA PRO A 82 -14.80 1.78 -0.49
C PRO A 82 -15.10 3.14 -1.12
N LEU A 83 -14.04 3.82 -1.54
CA LEU A 83 -14.18 5.04 -2.32
C LEU A 83 -14.62 4.70 -3.76
N ILE A 84 -15.69 5.32 -4.25
CA ILE A 84 -16.07 5.21 -5.66
C ILE A 84 -15.41 6.34 -6.47
N TRP A 85 -14.43 6.00 -7.30
CA TRP A 85 -13.73 6.94 -8.18
C TRP A 85 -13.94 6.54 -9.64
N GLY A 86 -14.57 7.42 -10.43
CA GLY A 86 -14.77 7.17 -11.86
C GLY A 86 -15.60 5.91 -12.16
N GLY A 87 -16.48 5.51 -11.23
CA GLY A 87 -17.30 4.30 -11.34
C GLY A 87 -16.62 3.00 -10.92
N VAL A 88 -15.45 3.07 -10.30
CA VAL A 88 -14.68 1.91 -9.81
C VAL A 88 -14.45 2.06 -8.31
N SER A 89 -14.59 0.96 -7.55
CA SER A 89 -14.24 0.94 -6.14
C SER A 89 -12.72 1.01 -5.95
N VAL A 90 -12.28 1.81 -4.99
CA VAL A 90 -10.88 2.09 -4.65
C VAL A 90 -10.67 1.73 -3.20
N THR A 91 -9.70 0.85 -2.95
CA THR A 91 -9.34 0.42 -1.59
C THR A 91 -8.07 1.07 -1.08
N LEU A 92 -7.20 1.56 -1.98
CA LEU A 92 -5.92 2.16 -1.60
C LEU A 92 -5.57 3.37 -2.47
N ILE A 93 -5.15 4.44 -1.81
CA ILE A 93 -4.45 5.56 -2.44
C ILE A 93 -3.07 5.64 -1.80
N GLU A 94 -2.00 5.60 -2.62
CA GLU A 94 -0.61 5.62 -2.14
C GLU A 94 0.17 6.73 -2.82
N ARG A 95 0.98 7.46 -2.04
CA ARG A 95 1.87 8.49 -2.58
C ARG A 95 2.87 7.85 -3.54
N PHE A 96 3.20 8.55 -4.63
CA PHE A 96 4.25 8.09 -5.53
C PHE A 96 5.56 7.78 -4.79
N PHE A 97 6.14 6.61 -5.09
CA PHE A 97 7.42 6.19 -4.53
C PHE A 97 8.56 7.14 -4.92
N ASN A 98 8.49 7.70 -6.13
CA ASN A 98 9.44 8.70 -6.61
C ASN A 98 9.17 10.02 -5.89
N ARG A 99 10.12 10.46 -5.05
CA ARG A 99 10.02 11.69 -4.25
C ARG A 99 9.98 12.97 -5.09
N ASP A 100 10.45 12.93 -6.33
CA ASP A 100 10.39 14.07 -7.25
C ASP A 100 8.99 14.25 -7.84
N MET A 101 8.19 13.17 -7.87
CA MET A 101 6.82 13.22 -8.35
C MET A 101 5.86 13.67 -7.24
N LYS A 102 5.00 14.63 -7.58
CA LYS A 102 3.88 15.03 -6.73
C LYS A 102 2.63 14.26 -7.15
N GLY A 103 1.95 13.65 -6.18
CA GLY A 103 0.68 12.97 -6.41
C GLY A 103 0.61 11.60 -5.76
N PHE A 104 -0.42 10.86 -6.18
CA PHE A 104 -0.77 9.56 -5.63
C PHE A 104 -1.17 8.60 -6.75
N THR A 105 -0.82 7.34 -6.59
CA THR A 105 -1.39 6.23 -7.33
C THR A 105 -2.71 5.82 -6.66
N VAL A 106 -3.73 5.59 -7.47
CA VAL A 106 -5.04 5.09 -7.03
C VAL A 106 -5.13 3.63 -7.41
N TYR A 107 -5.32 2.76 -6.42
CA TYR A 107 -5.46 1.33 -6.60
C TYR A 107 -6.94 0.95 -6.49
N PRO A 108 -7.53 0.42 -7.57
CA PRO A 108 -8.88 -0.09 -7.49
C PRO A 108 -8.92 -1.32 -6.58
N GLU A 109 -10.09 -1.62 -6.05
CA GLU A 109 -10.38 -2.90 -5.44
C GLU A 109 -10.12 -3.99 -6.48
N LEU A 110 -9.07 -4.76 -6.27
CA LEU A 110 -8.83 -5.99 -7.02
C LEU A 110 -9.76 -7.05 -6.42
N GLY A 111 -11.06 -6.95 -6.73
CA GLY A 111 -12.00 -8.03 -6.47
C GLY A 111 -11.44 -9.33 -7.04
N ASN A 112 -11.77 -10.46 -6.41
CA ASN A 112 -11.37 -11.79 -6.88
C ASN A 112 -11.44 -11.83 -8.42
N SER A 113 -10.33 -12.20 -9.06
CA SER A 113 -9.99 -11.97 -10.49
C SER A 113 -11.12 -12.14 -11.51
N LEU A 114 -12.15 -12.94 -11.21
CA LEU A 114 -13.30 -13.21 -12.07
C LEU A 114 -14.24 -12.00 -12.26
N GLU A 115 -14.48 -11.20 -11.21
CA GLU A 115 -15.39 -10.05 -11.29
C GLU A 115 -14.70 -8.83 -11.94
N SER A 116 -13.38 -8.70 -11.71
CA SER A 116 -12.51 -7.75 -12.41
C SER A 116 -12.53 -7.96 -13.94
N ASP A 117 -12.53 -9.22 -14.38
CA ASP A 117 -12.58 -9.57 -15.80
C ASP A 117 -13.95 -9.32 -16.43
N GLU A 118 -15.05 -9.42 -15.67
CA GLU A 118 -16.38 -9.05 -16.16
C GLU A 118 -16.53 -7.54 -16.28
N ASN A 119 -16.06 -6.78 -15.28
CA ASN A 119 -16.10 -5.32 -15.30
C ASN A 119 -15.20 -4.73 -16.40
N LYS A 120 -14.01 -5.30 -16.64
CA LYS A 120 -13.18 -4.98 -17.82
C LYS A 120 -13.92 -5.25 -19.13
N ARG A 121 -14.60 -6.40 -19.25
CA ARG A 121 -15.38 -6.75 -20.46
C ARG A 121 -16.55 -5.81 -20.70
N LYS A 122 -17.27 -5.37 -19.65
CA LYS A 122 -18.35 -4.37 -19.76
C LYS A 122 -17.81 -3.01 -20.20
N LEU A 123 -16.65 -2.59 -19.69
CA LEU A 123 -15.99 -1.34 -20.08
C LEU A 123 -15.54 -1.34 -21.56
N MET A 124 -14.98 -2.45 -22.04
CA MET A 124 -14.53 -2.58 -23.43
C MET A 124 -15.69 -2.61 -24.45
N LYS A 125 -16.89 -3.04 -24.03
CA LYS A 125 -18.10 -3.07 -24.87
C LYS A 125 -18.83 -1.73 -24.99
N LYS A 126 -18.46 -0.73 -24.20
CA LYS A 126 -19.12 0.59 -24.18
C LYS A 126 -18.46 1.61 -25.12
N LYS A 127 -17.65 1.14 -26.08
CA LYS A 127 -17.01 1.95 -27.12
C LYS A 127 -17.73 1.82 -28.44
#